data_AF-G9ZZF5-F1
#
_entry.id   AF-G9ZZF5-F1
#
_cell.length_a   1.000
_cell.length_b   1.000
_cell.length_c   1.000
_cell.angle_alpha   90.00
_cell.angle_beta   90.00
_cell.angle_gamma   90.00
#
_symmetry.space_group_name_H-M   'P 1'
#
loop_
_entity.id
_entity.type
_entity.pdbx_description
1 polymer ?
#
loop_
_entity_poly.entity_id
_entity_poly.type
_entity_poly.pdbx_seq_one_letter_code
_entity_poly.pdbx_strand_id
1 'polypeptide(L)'
;MVSFETKGRPKGEPGRIALPVSGDRARDREVAMALVDDTGFDGFDAGTLAQSWRQQPRSPVYITDLTYDEIGPALASAERDRLPRRRDLSAQVFAERVGERASPDAETVVRIARALFM
;
A
#
# COMPACT_ATOMS: atom_id res chain seq x y z
N MET A 1 -8.44 1.52 -8.03
CA MET A 1 -8.42 1.49 -6.54
C MET A 1 -9.14 2.74 -6.07
N VAL A 2 -10.21 2.64 -5.29
CA VAL A 2 -11.09 3.79 -4.95
C VAL A 2 -10.31 4.95 -4.30
N SER A 3 -9.30 4.67 -3.48
CA SER A 3 -8.46 5.69 -2.86
C SER A 3 -7.71 6.54 -3.89
N PHE A 4 -7.21 5.93 -4.98
CA PHE A 4 -6.52 6.67 -6.04
C PHE A 4 -7.44 7.66 -6.76
N GLU A 5 -8.71 7.30 -6.93
CA GLU A 5 -9.71 8.13 -7.60
C GLU A 5 -10.23 9.27 -6.71
N THR A 6 -10.36 9.03 -5.40
CA THR A 6 -11.16 9.91 -4.52
C THR A 6 -10.37 10.56 -3.38
N LYS A 7 -9.15 10.11 -3.07
CA LYS A 7 -8.38 10.56 -1.89
C LYS A 7 -7.11 11.34 -2.20
N GLY A 8 -6.85 11.66 -3.47
CA GLY A 8 -5.74 12.56 -3.83
C GLY A 8 -5.92 13.93 -3.17
N ARG A 9 -4.82 14.51 -2.67
CA ARG A 9 -4.80 15.84 -2.04
C ARG A 9 -3.68 16.71 -2.58
N PRO A 10 -3.85 18.04 -2.61
CA PRO A 10 -2.79 18.98 -2.95
C PRO A 10 -1.50 18.75 -2.17
N LYS A 11 -0.37 19.03 -2.83
CA LYS A 11 0.95 18.91 -2.23
C LYS A 11 1.07 19.73 -0.94
N GLY A 12 1.62 19.11 0.09
CA GLY A 12 1.82 19.74 1.41
C GLY A 12 0.61 19.68 2.33
N GLU A 13 -0.54 19.15 1.89
CA GLU A 13 -1.65 18.88 2.80
C GLU A 13 -1.29 17.75 3.79
N PRO A 14 -1.57 17.93 5.10
CA PRO A 14 -1.37 16.88 6.08
C PRO A 14 -2.20 15.62 5.78
N GLY A 15 -1.61 14.46 6.06
CA GLY A 15 -2.30 13.17 5.95
C GLY A 15 -2.53 12.68 4.52
N ARG A 16 -1.70 13.12 3.56
CA ARG A 16 -1.61 12.49 2.24
C ARG A 16 -1.22 11.02 2.38
N ILE A 17 -1.81 10.19 1.52
CA ILE A 17 -1.44 8.76 1.42
C ILE A 17 -0.11 8.69 0.68
N ALA A 18 0.82 7.90 1.21
CA ALA A 18 2.13 7.65 0.60
C ALA A 18 2.11 6.35 -0.22
N LEU A 19 2.78 6.37 -1.38
CA LEU A 19 2.93 5.22 -2.26
C LEU A 19 4.43 4.86 -2.40
N PRO A 20 4.81 3.59 -2.17
CA PRO A 20 6.21 3.17 -2.23
C PRO A 20 6.66 2.98 -3.68
N VAL A 21 7.79 3.59 -4.03
CA VAL A 21 8.43 3.53 -5.35
C VAL A 21 9.75 2.81 -5.22
N SER A 22 9.91 1.70 -5.95
CA SER A 22 11.15 0.95 -6.03
C SER A 22 11.76 1.04 -7.44
N GLY A 23 13.09 1.09 -7.55
CA GLY A 23 13.82 1.19 -8.81
C GLY A 23 15.33 1.13 -8.60
N ASP A 24 16.10 0.59 -9.54
CA ASP A 24 17.55 0.41 -9.33
C ASP A 24 18.35 1.70 -9.61
N ARG A 25 17.85 2.56 -10.51
CA ARG A 25 18.44 3.88 -10.82
C ARG A 25 17.77 4.97 -9.98
N ALA A 26 18.58 5.77 -9.28
CA ALA A 26 18.07 6.88 -8.45
C ALA A 26 17.18 7.85 -9.25
N ARG A 27 17.64 8.26 -10.45
CA ARG A 27 16.87 9.14 -11.36
C ARG A 27 15.49 8.59 -11.70
N ASP A 28 15.34 7.27 -11.88
CA ASP A 28 14.04 6.68 -12.22
C ASP A 28 13.08 6.74 -11.04
N ARG A 29 13.59 6.49 -9.82
CA ARG A 29 12.80 6.60 -8.60
C ARG A 29 12.37 8.05 -8.35
N GLU A 30 13.28 9.01 -8.53
CA GLU A 30 12.98 10.44 -8.41
C GLU A 30 11.86 10.86 -9.37
N VAL A 31 11.95 10.49 -10.65
CA VAL A 31 10.90 10.79 -11.65
C VAL A 31 9.58 10.11 -11.29
N ALA A 32 9.60 8.83 -10.91
CA ALA A 32 8.39 8.11 -10.54
C ALA A 32 7.74 8.66 -9.26
N MET A 33 8.53 9.07 -8.25
CA MET A 33 8.00 9.73 -7.05
C MET A 33 7.40 11.10 -7.37
N ALA A 34 7.99 11.87 -8.29
CA ALA A 34 7.41 13.12 -8.75
C ALA A 34 6.05 12.90 -9.45
N LEU A 35 5.94 11.86 -10.29
CA LEU A 35 4.66 11.50 -10.91
C LEU A 35 3.61 11.10 -9.87
N VAL A 36 3.99 10.39 -8.81
CA VAL A 36 3.10 10.10 -7.68
C VAL A 36 2.64 11.39 -7.01
N ASP A 37 3.56 12.31 -6.73
CA ASP A 37 3.28 13.62 -6.13
C ASP A 37 2.25 14.42 -6.94
N ASP A 38 2.44 14.47 -8.26
CA ASP A 38 1.54 15.16 -9.20
C ASP A 38 0.12 14.58 -9.22
N THR A 39 -0.06 13.31 -8.83
CA THR A 39 -1.37 12.67 -8.71
C THR A 39 -2.07 12.90 -7.36
N GLY A 40 -1.46 13.67 -6.46
CA GLY A 40 -2.03 14.02 -5.15
C GLY A 40 -1.68 13.04 -4.02
N PHE A 41 -0.64 12.23 -4.20
CA PHE A 41 -0.15 11.26 -3.21
C PHE A 41 1.32 11.50 -2.90
N ASP A 42 1.84 11.11 -1.73
CA ASP A 42 3.28 11.26 -1.47
C ASP A 42 4.07 10.10 -2.09
N GLY A 43 5.06 10.40 -2.93
CA GLY A 43 6.02 9.40 -3.39
C GLY A 43 7.03 9.06 -2.29
N PHE A 44 7.18 7.78 -1.95
CA PHE A 44 8.14 7.31 -0.95
C PHE A 44 9.23 6.43 -1.58
N ASP A 45 10.50 6.73 -1.34
CA ASP A 45 11.62 5.91 -1.86
C ASP A 45 11.69 4.59 -1.07
N ALA A 46 11.26 3.50 -1.70
CA ALA A 46 11.29 2.15 -1.14
C ALA A 46 12.57 1.37 -1.54
N GLY A 47 13.52 2.01 -2.23
CA GLY A 47 14.82 1.46 -2.58
C GLY A 47 14.84 0.67 -3.89
N THR A 48 15.71 -0.32 -3.98
CA THR A 48 15.96 -1.10 -5.21
C THR A 48 14.81 -2.04 -5.58
N LEU A 49 14.75 -2.48 -6.84
CA LEU A 49 13.77 -3.49 -7.26
C LEU A 49 13.91 -4.81 -6.49
N ALA A 50 15.12 -5.17 -6.08
CA ALA A 50 15.37 -6.34 -5.22
C ALA A 50 14.67 -6.26 -3.86
N GLN A 51 14.30 -5.06 -3.38
CA GLN A 51 13.56 -4.83 -2.14
C GLN A 51 12.04 -4.65 -2.36
N SER A 52 11.58 -4.54 -3.61
CA SER A 52 10.16 -4.30 -3.97
C SER A 52 9.19 -5.40 -3.51
N TRP A 53 9.69 -6.58 -3.14
CA TRP A 53 8.86 -7.62 -2.53
C TRP A 53 8.15 -7.15 -1.24
N ARG A 54 8.68 -6.12 -0.57
CA ARG A 54 8.10 -5.51 0.63
C ARG A 54 6.82 -4.70 0.36
N GLN A 55 6.51 -4.42 -0.91
CA GLN A 55 5.30 -3.72 -1.35
C GLN A 55 4.36 -4.62 -2.19
N GLN A 56 4.64 -5.92 -2.28
CA GLN A 56 3.78 -6.87 -2.98
C GLN A 56 2.47 -7.13 -2.22
N PRO A 57 1.45 -7.75 -2.86
CA PRO A 57 0.23 -8.14 -2.18
C PRO A 57 0.46 -8.83 -0.85
N ARG A 58 -0.33 -8.48 0.17
CA ARG A 58 -0.28 -9.01 1.55
C ARG A 58 0.90 -8.53 2.41
N SER A 59 1.77 -7.67 1.87
CA SER A 59 2.71 -6.92 2.67
C SER A 59 1.99 -5.82 3.49
N PRO A 60 2.60 -5.31 4.58
CA PRO A 60 1.98 -4.30 5.43
C PRO A 60 1.53 -3.01 4.72
N VAL A 61 2.18 -2.64 3.61
CA VAL A 61 1.85 -1.41 2.84
C VAL A 61 0.79 -1.63 1.76
N TYR A 62 0.39 -2.88 1.50
CA TYR A 62 -0.53 -3.17 0.41
C TYR A 62 -1.95 -2.85 0.83
N ILE A 63 -2.61 -1.91 0.11
CA ILE A 63 -4.01 -1.47 0.31
C ILE A 63 -4.33 -0.96 1.73
N THR A 64 -3.37 -0.32 2.41
CA THR A 64 -3.50 0.16 3.79
C THR A 64 -3.61 1.68 3.94
N ASP A 65 -3.60 2.45 2.84
CA ASP A 65 -3.74 3.93 2.85
C ASP A 65 -2.85 4.60 3.92
N LEU A 66 -1.58 4.20 3.99
CA LEU A 66 -0.63 4.72 4.99
C LEU A 66 -0.15 6.12 4.61
N THR A 67 0.10 6.95 5.62
CA THR A 67 0.77 8.24 5.50
C THR A 67 2.28 8.07 5.31
N TYR A 68 2.96 9.17 4.99
CA TYR A 68 4.41 9.18 4.80
C TYR A 68 5.20 8.67 6.01
N ASP A 69 4.77 9.01 7.23
CA ASP A 69 5.45 8.57 8.46
C ASP A 69 5.18 7.10 8.80
N GLU A 70 4.06 6.55 8.33
CA GLU A 70 3.65 5.16 8.60
C GLU A 70 4.28 4.16 7.62
N ILE A 71 4.56 4.56 6.38
CA ILE A 71 4.96 3.63 5.31
C ILE A 71 6.36 3.05 5.51
N GLY A 72 7.32 3.83 6.03
CA GLY A 72 8.68 3.36 6.31
C GLY A 72 8.71 2.18 7.31
N PRO A 73 8.12 2.34 8.52
CA PRO A 73 7.95 1.23 9.47
C PRO A 73 7.20 0.03 8.89
N ALA A 74 6.18 0.26 8.07
CA ALA A 74 5.41 -0.81 7.42
C ALA A 74 6.25 -1.60 6.38
N LEU A 75 7.08 -0.94 5.57
CA LEU A 75 8.02 -1.61 4.66
C LEU A 75 9.05 -2.44 5.43
N ALA A 76 9.56 -1.90 6.54
CA ALA A 76 10.57 -2.56 7.37
C ALA A 76 10.02 -3.84 8.04
N SER A 77 8.77 -3.81 8.51
CA SER A 77 8.09 -4.94 9.14
C SER A 77 7.61 -6.04 8.19
N ALA A 78 7.78 -5.87 6.87
CA ALA A 78 7.39 -6.90 5.90
C ALA A 78 8.18 -8.22 6.10
N GLU A 79 7.46 -9.32 6.30
CA GLU A 79 8.01 -10.67 6.49
C GLU A 79 7.68 -11.55 5.28
N ARG A 80 8.69 -11.87 4.46
CA ARG A 80 8.51 -12.58 3.18
C ARG A 80 7.78 -13.92 3.36
N ASP A 81 8.16 -14.69 4.37
CA ASP A 81 7.63 -16.03 4.62
C ASP A 81 6.17 -16.02 5.10
N ARG A 82 5.67 -14.88 5.59
CA ARG A 82 4.28 -14.73 6.02
C ARG A 82 3.33 -14.37 4.89
N LEU A 83 3.83 -13.85 3.76
CA LEU A 83 2.98 -13.37 2.66
C LEU A 83 2.05 -14.47 2.10
N PRO A 84 2.50 -15.72 1.85
CA PRO A 84 1.59 -16.78 1.38
C PRO A 84 0.49 -17.09 2.40
N ARG A 85 0.82 -17.17 3.68
CA ARG A 85 -0.15 -17.44 4.74
C ARG A 85 -1.18 -16.31 4.87
N ARG A 86 -0.75 -15.05 4.76
CA ARG A 86 -1.64 -13.87 4.77
C ARG A 86 -2.58 -13.84 3.56
N ARG A 87 -2.16 -14.35 2.40
CA ARG A 87 -3.04 -14.50 1.23
C ARG A 87 -4.20 -15.44 1.56
N ASP A 88 -3.90 -16.61 2.10
CA ASP A 88 -4.90 -17.64 2.37
C ASP A 88 -5.87 -17.19 3.47
N LEU A 89 -5.34 -16.60 4.55
CA LEU A 89 -6.16 -16.02 5.61
C LEU A 89 -7.07 -14.91 5.09
N SER A 90 -6.54 -14.02 4.24
CA SER A 90 -7.35 -12.93 3.74
C SER A 90 -8.46 -13.41 2.81
N ALA A 91 -8.24 -14.43 1.98
CA ALA A 91 -9.29 -15.04 1.19
C ALA A 91 -10.43 -15.58 2.06
N GLN A 92 -10.10 -16.24 3.17
CA GLN A 92 -11.09 -16.73 4.14
C GLN A 92 -11.89 -15.58 4.80
N VAL A 93 -11.19 -14.53 5.26
CA VAL A 93 -11.83 -13.37 5.91
C VAL A 93 -12.75 -12.63 4.94
N PHE A 94 -12.33 -12.41 3.70
CA PHE A 94 -13.19 -11.75 2.71
C PHE A 94 -14.41 -12.60 2.35
N ALA A 95 -14.24 -13.92 2.18
CA ALA A 95 -15.35 -14.83 1.92
C ALA A 95 -16.38 -14.82 3.06
N GLU A 96 -15.92 -14.85 4.32
CA GLU A 96 -16.80 -14.84 5.50
C GLU A 96 -17.48 -13.48 5.71
N ARG A 97 -16.74 -12.36 5.59
CA ARG A 97 -17.23 -11.03 6.00
C ARG A 97 -18.03 -10.30 4.94
N VAL A 98 -17.82 -10.62 3.67
CA VAL A 98 -18.44 -9.90 2.55
C VAL A 98 -19.39 -10.81 1.76
N GLY A 99 -19.21 -12.12 1.84
CA GLY A 99 -19.95 -13.10 1.04
C GLY A 99 -19.40 -13.20 -0.39
N GLU A 100 -19.59 -14.36 -1.03
CA GLU A 100 -18.91 -14.71 -2.29
C GLU A 100 -19.21 -13.80 -3.50
N ARG A 101 -20.26 -12.97 -3.43
CA ARG A 101 -20.78 -12.17 -4.58
C ARG A 101 -20.84 -10.66 -4.35
N ALA A 102 -20.42 -10.17 -3.19
CA ALA A 102 -20.39 -8.73 -2.93
C ALA A 102 -18.95 -8.21 -2.94
N SER A 103 -18.75 -7.02 -3.51
CA SER A 103 -17.52 -6.27 -3.31
C SER A 103 -17.66 -5.40 -2.07
N PRO A 104 -16.71 -5.45 -1.12
CA PRO A 104 -16.73 -4.56 0.02
C PRO A 104 -16.45 -3.12 -0.44
N ASP A 105 -16.97 -2.14 0.31
CA ASP A 105 -16.59 -0.75 0.11
C ASP A 105 -15.10 -0.52 0.46
N ALA A 106 -14.53 0.58 -0.02
CA ALA A 106 -13.10 0.87 0.11
C ALA A 106 -12.64 1.00 1.57
N GLU A 107 -13.49 1.55 2.44
CA GLU A 107 -13.17 1.71 3.86
C GLU A 107 -13.09 0.33 4.54
N THR A 108 -14.04 -0.55 4.24
CA THR A 108 -14.02 -1.94 4.70
C THR A 108 -12.78 -2.68 4.20
N VAL A 109 -12.38 -2.49 2.93
CA VAL A 109 -11.15 -3.08 2.38
C VAL A 109 -9.92 -2.62 3.17
N VAL A 110 -9.75 -1.32 3.37
CA VAL A 110 -8.60 -0.75 4.08
C VAL A 110 -8.57 -1.22 5.53
N ARG A 111 -9.72 -1.25 6.21
CA ARG A 111 -9.83 -1.74 7.60
C ARG A 111 -9.42 -3.21 7.71
N ILE A 112 -9.89 -4.07 6.80
CA ILE A 112 -9.51 -5.49 6.77
C ILE A 112 -8.02 -5.63 6.46
N ALA A 113 -7.50 -4.88 5.48
CA ALA A 113 -6.09 -4.93 5.11
C ALA A 113 -5.17 -4.54 6.27
N ARG A 114 -5.48 -3.44 6.97
CA ARG A 114 -4.72 -3.01 8.16
C ARG A 114 -4.74 -4.08 9.25
N ALA A 115 -5.90 -4.71 9.51
CA ALA A 115 -6.02 -5.76 10.52
C ALA A 115 -5.26 -7.06 10.17
N LEU A 116 -5.03 -7.33 8.87
CA LEU A 116 -4.41 -8.57 8.43
C LEU A 116 -2.91 -8.46 8.13
N PHE A 117 -2.44 -7.28 7.70
CA PHE A 117 -1.09 -7.12 7.17
C PHE A 117 -0.15 -6.31 8.06
N MET A 118 -0.68 -5.52 9.01
CA MET A 118 0.09 -4.78 10.01
C MET A 118 0.12 -5.54 11.33
#